data_AF-A0A8K0AIU2-F1
#
_entry.id   AF-A0A8K0AIU2-F1
#
_cell.length_a   1.000
_cell.length_b   1.000
_cell.length_c   1.000
_cell.angle_alpha   90.00
_cell.angle_beta   90.00
_cell.angle_gamma   90.00
#
_symmetry.space_group_name_H-M   'P 1'
#
loop_
_entity.id
_entity.type
_entity.pdbx_description
1 polymer ?
#
loop_
_entity_poly.entity_id
_entity_poly.type
_entity_poly.pdbx_seq_one_letter_code
_entity_poly.pdbx_strand_id
1 'polypeptide(L)'
;MDEKMSVLEELGRTSKGRLRYSKDVDIGDDAGWLGRLVVRINDVDQVLSALETELNSEQNGESPRSESPQGLSPPKTSAQRGTQPKETIHASAKTSQDMRPKITPPPPPADSLENGGDNVRAQLQKTVSMYEQERLETVKETVVKQQIQVEQQITGLWQQVQQQLSILQDQHRLNSRKQQDKVNNLLLHRGEKSQQRIQQLEEDHRRRAKHLDAQLQEAIVRQTQQQRRKQAYALEKLRQLIKQQEESNEAAQAMTTLLSNFGQKDTLPADVLNDAHRAVMLTSNLTRQVSAASEAGGTTDQVLQLAQTTLAEVKAIQTKVVQAVEKAQEEARKAEERVRQAQEQARAQAAEQEKQAALKEAEKAAAEKAAAKAASSAKPAVPSDSKEAFLTTYTQTIIKYRDLQTNLDNCVQSCLPLAKPSDSQLKKYAFDLQKAVNTPLNAISSHSASHVTDKLGRLCRLLQGQQVEVSDKRVSATSHPLAIVYCKELLARKFMKQGVEQIASNHESAFPIAAVAVGVWIEFPDVGELLMAHFHRACPYIVPFYPPGWTASRTRTSTSPRDTPTRRER
;
A
#
# COMPACT_ATOMS: atom_id res chain seq x y z
N MET A 1 -42.63 -10.55 15.97
CA MET A 1 -41.18 -10.84 15.81
C MET A 1 -40.74 -10.71 14.34
N ASP A 2 -41.38 -9.81 13.59
CA ASP A 2 -41.80 -10.16 12.23
C ASP A 2 -40.78 -9.69 11.18
N GLU A 3 -40.00 -8.66 11.50
CA GLU A 3 -38.82 -8.24 10.74
C GLU A 3 -37.79 -9.37 10.59
N LYS A 4 -37.62 -10.22 11.62
CA LYS A 4 -36.70 -11.38 11.54
C LYS A 4 -37.25 -12.51 10.66
N MET A 5 -38.58 -12.64 10.55
CA MET A 5 -39.21 -13.57 9.60
C MET A 5 -39.08 -13.05 8.16
N SER A 6 -39.26 -11.74 7.95
CA SER A 6 -39.09 -11.10 6.63
C SER A 6 -37.69 -11.35 6.05
N VAL A 7 -36.64 -11.16 6.84
CA VAL A 7 -35.25 -11.40 6.40
C VAL A 7 -35.00 -12.87 6.03
N LEU A 8 -35.68 -13.82 6.68
CA LEU A 8 -35.58 -15.25 6.36
C LEU A 8 -36.35 -15.62 5.08
N GLU A 9 -37.51 -15.01 4.83
CA GLU A 9 -38.21 -15.16 3.54
C GLU A 9 -37.39 -14.57 2.36
N GLU A 10 -36.75 -13.43 2.56
CA GLU A 10 -35.89 -12.81 1.54
C GLU A 10 -34.65 -13.66 1.24
N LEU A 11 -33.98 -14.20 2.28
CA LEU A 11 -32.87 -15.15 2.11
C LEU A 11 -33.29 -16.37 1.27
N GLY A 12 -34.50 -16.90 1.51
CA GLY A 12 -35.09 -18.00 0.76
C GLY A 12 -35.35 -17.71 -0.74
N ARG A 13 -35.38 -16.44 -1.15
CA ARG A 13 -35.55 -16.01 -2.55
C ARG A 13 -34.22 -15.76 -3.28
N THR A 14 -33.07 -15.87 -2.60
CA THR A 14 -31.75 -15.66 -3.21
C THR A 14 -31.18 -16.93 -3.86
N SER A 15 -30.32 -16.76 -4.89
CA SER A 15 -29.63 -17.87 -5.56
C SER A 15 -28.62 -18.63 -4.69
N LYS A 16 -28.33 -18.17 -3.47
CA LYS A 16 -27.55 -18.89 -2.46
C LYS A 16 -28.42 -19.82 -1.59
N GLY A 17 -29.75 -19.72 -1.63
CA GLY A 17 -30.70 -20.51 -0.85
C GLY A 17 -30.85 -22.00 -1.25
N ARG A 18 -29.94 -22.57 -2.05
CA ARG A 18 -29.99 -24.00 -2.44
C ARG A 18 -29.13 -24.90 -1.54
N LEU A 19 -29.36 -24.80 -0.23
CA LEU A 19 -29.03 -25.87 0.72
C LEU A 19 -30.35 -26.46 1.21
N ARG A 20 -30.64 -27.72 0.86
CA ARG A 20 -31.80 -28.43 1.41
C ARG A 20 -31.50 -28.81 2.86
N TYR A 21 -32.14 -28.12 3.80
CA TYR A 21 -32.28 -28.61 5.17
C TYR A 21 -33.20 -29.85 5.13
N SER A 22 -32.72 -31.01 5.59
CA SER A 22 -33.62 -32.10 6.00
C SER A 22 -34.16 -31.72 7.37
N LYS A 23 -35.47 -31.78 7.58
CA LYS A 23 -36.12 -31.27 8.78
C LYS A 23 -36.39 -32.38 9.82
N ASP A 24 -35.51 -33.37 9.81
CA ASP A 24 -35.69 -34.66 10.50
C ASP A 24 -34.46 -34.92 11.39
N VAL A 25 -34.57 -34.51 12.66
CA VAL A 25 -33.85 -34.98 13.87
C VAL A 25 -34.09 -33.90 14.94
N ASP A 26 -34.97 -34.20 15.90
CA ASP A 26 -35.17 -33.35 17.07
C ASP A 26 -34.02 -33.58 18.08
N ILE A 27 -33.26 -32.52 18.37
CA ILE A 27 -32.33 -32.45 19.50
C ILE A 27 -32.53 -31.08 20.15
N GLY A 28 -32.78 -31.07 21.46
CA GLY A 28 -33.33 -29.91 22.18
C GLY A 28 -32.38 -28.73 22.39
N ASP A 29 -32.98 -27.62 22.82
CA ASP A 29 -32.32 -26.34 23.09
C ASP A 29 -31.35 -26.39 24.28
N ASP A 30 -30.08 -26.75 24.05
CA ASP A 30 -28.94 -26.26 24.84
C ASP A 30 -27.58 -26.50 24.15
N ALA A 31 -27.39 -25.91 22.97
CA ALA A 31 -26.10 -25.92 22.27
C ALA A 31 -25.82 -24.60 21.52
N GLY A 32 -24.64 -24.01 21.75
CA GLY A 32 -24.23 -22.75 21.12
C GLY A 32 -24.03 -22.83 19.60
N TRP A 33 -24.09 -21.68 18.93
CA TRP A 33 -24.19 -21.49 17.46
C TRP A 33 -23.03 -22.01 16.56
N LEU A 34 -22.14 -22.87 17.06
CA LEU A 34 -21.12 -23.56 16.25
C LEU A 34 -21.68 -24.86 15.65
N GLY A 35 -22.70 -24.72 14.80
CA GLY A 35 -23.23 -25.81 13.99
C GLY A 35 -22.14 -26.40 13.09
N ARG A 36 -21.75 -27.65 13.35
CA ARG A 36 -20.58 -28.32 12.75
C ARG A 36 -20.69 -28.38 11.21
N LEU A 37 -19.91 -27.56 10.51
CA LEU A 37 -19.95 -27.42 9.05
C LEU A 37 -19.38 -28.67 8.34
N VAL A 38 -20.23 -29.66 8.08
CA VAL A 38 -19.85 -30.87 7.33
C VAL A 38 -19.85 -30.57 5.82
N VAL A 39 -18.74 -30.05 5.32
CA VAL A 39 -18.41 -30.08 3.89
C VAL A 39 -18.31 -31.55 3.45
N ARG A 40 -18.84 -31.89 2.27
CA ARG A 40 -18.53 -33.14 1.57
C ARG A 40 -17.68 -32.82 0.35
N ILE A 41 -16.43 -33.23 0.36
CA ILE A 41 -15.53 -33.18 -0.79
C ILE A 41 -15.71 -34.48 -1.59
N ASN A 42 -15.87 -34.40 -2.91
CA ASN A 42 -16.09 -35.58 -3.75
C ASN A 42 -14.77 -36.30 -4.11
N ASP A 43 -13.68 -35.56 -4.31
CA ASP A 43 -12.33 -36.07 -4.59
C ASP A 43 -11.38 -35.71 -3.44
N VAL A 44 -11.47 -36.45 -2.33
CA VAL A 44 -10.73 -36.10 -1.11
C VAL A 44 -9.22 -36.34 -1.25
N ASP A 45 -8.81 -37.30 -2.09
CA ASP A 45 -7.40 -37.66 -2.29
C ASP A 45 -6.59 -36.58 -3.01
N GLN A 46 -7.17 -35.88 -3.99
CA GLN A 46 -6.49 -34.73 -4.62
C GLN A 46 -6.32 -33.56 -3.64
N VAL A 47 -7.34 -33.27 -2.83
CA VAL A 47 -7.29 -32.20 -1.83
C VAL A 47 -6.30 -32.53 -0.71
N LEU A 48 -6.26 -33.79 -0.25
CA LEU A 48 -5.26 -34.26 0.71
C LEU A 48 -3.84 -34.20 0.13
N SER A 49 -3.63 -34.73 -1.08
CA SER A 49 -2.31 -34.70 -1.73
C SER A 49 -1.80 -33.27 -1.92
N ALA A 50 -2.64 -32.35 -2.40
CA ALA A 50 -2.28 -30.94 -2.55
C ALA A 50 -1.91 -30.27 -1.21
N LEU A 51 -2.76 -30.44 -0.17
CA LEU A 51 -2.50 -29.89 1.16
C LEU A 51 -1.26 -30.49 1.82
N GLU A 52 -0.97 -31.78 1.60
CA GLU A 52 0.23 -32.44 2.12
C GLU A 52 1.50 -31.98 1.38
N THR A 53 1.45 -31.74 0.06
CA THR A 53 2.57 -31.10 -0.66
C THR A 53 2.79 -29.65 -0.23
N GLU A 54 1.74 -28.84 -0.04
CA GLU A 54 1.88 -27.47 0.47
C GLU A 54 2.50 -27.47 1.88
N LEU A 55 2.00 -28.33 2.79
CA LEU A 55 2.49 -28.42 4.17
C LEU A 55 3.96 -28.85 4.24
N ASN A 56 4.38 -29.82 3.42
CA ASN A 56 5.77 -30.26 3.34
C ASN A 56 6.67 -29.17 2.73
N SER A 57 6.18 -28.39 1.75
CA SER A 57 6.91 -27.25 1.20
C SER A 57 7.12 -26.11 2.22
N GLU A 58 6.11 -25.82 3.06
CA GLU A 58 6.24 -24.87 4.17
C GLU A 58 7.20 -25.36 5.28
N GLN A 59 7.49 -26.66 5.38
CA GLN A 59 8.46 -27.20 6.36
C GLN A 59 9.91 -27.16 5.88
N ASN A 60 10.17 -27.44 4.59
CA ASN A 60 11.54 -27.50 4.06
C ASN A 60 12.10 -26.16 3.56
N GLY A 61 11.25 -25.15 3.32
CA GLY A 61 11.70 -23.77 3.04
C GLY A 61 12.37 -23.55 1.68
N GLU A 62 12.32 -24.51 0.77
CA GLU A 62 12.88 -24.37 -0.59
C GLU A 62 11.87 -23.75 -1.57
N SER A 63 12.31 -22.70 -2.27
CA SER A 63 11.52 -22.06 -3.32
C SER A 63 11.80 -22.75 -4.67
N PRO A 64 10.79 -23.26 -5.40
CA PRO A 64 11.02 -24.04 -6.61
C PRO A 64 11.52 -23.15 -7.75
N ARG A 65 12.81 -23.30 -8.10
CA ARG A 65 13.33 -22.85 -9.39
C ARG A 65 12.75 -23.71 -10.52
N SER A 66 12.56 -23.07 -11.66
CA SER A 66 12.10 -23.70 -12.90
C SER A 66 13.16 -24.61 -13.53
N GLU A 67 12.83 -25.87 -13.78
CA GLU A 67 13.44 -26.66 -14.85
C GLU A 67 12.35 -27.29 -15.72
N SER A 68 12.66 -27.49 -17.00
CA SER A 68 11.78 -28.10 -18.00
C SER A 68 12.47 -29.31 -18.60
N PRO A 69 11.70 -30.32 -19.02
CA PRO A 69 12.06 -31.05 -20.23
C PRO A 69 10.92 -31.10 -21.25
N GLN A 70 11.30 -31.10 -22.52
CA GLN A 70 10.40 -31.42 -23.64
C GLN A 70 10.19 -32.94 -23.72
N GLY A 71 9.05 -33.37 -24.28
CA GLY A 71 8.64 -34.77 -24.28
C GLY A 71 9.32 -35.64 -25.35
N LEU A 72 9.04 -36.94 -25.28
CA LEU A 72 9.22 -37.92 -26.35
C LEU A 72 8.10 -38.99 -26.25
N SER A 73 7.81 -39.68 -27.36
CA SER A 73 6.73 -40.68 -27.45
C SER A 73 7.31 -42.12 -27.58
N PRO A 74 6.53 -43.19 -27.83
CA PRO A 74 6.47 -44.30 -26.88
C PRO A 74 7.17 -45.61 -27.34
N PRO A 75 7.52 -46.51 -26.40
CA PRO A 75 7.93 -47.88 -26.73
C PRO A 75 6.76 -48.88 -26.74
N LYS A 76 6.85 -49.90 -27.61
CA LYS A 76 6.06 -51.15 -27.54
C LYS A 76 6.97 -52.31 -27.12
N THR A 77 6.43 -53.27 -26.35
CA THR A 77 6.91 -54.68 -26.19
C THR A 77 8.35 -54.89 -25.64
N SER A 78 8.71 -55.97 -24.92
CA SER A 78 8.02 -57.05 -24.15
C SER A 78 9.13 -57.86 -23.40
N ALA A 79 8.97 -58.96 -22.64
CA ALA A 79 7.84 -59.83 -22.29
C ALA A 79 8.12 -60.60 -20.96
N GLN A 80 7.05 -61.13 -20.31
CA GLN A 80 7.09 -62.12 -19.20
C GLN A 80 7.65 -61.60 -17.84
N ARG A 81 7.38 -62.20 -16.66
CA ARG A 81 6.67 -63.46 -16.31
C ARG A 81 5.96 -63.32 -14.93
N GLY A 82 4.89 -64.09 -14.67
CA GLY A 82 4.33 -64.29 -13.31
C GLY A 82 2.92 -63.71 -13.07
N THR A 83 1.87 -64.27 -13.69
CA THR A 83 0.91 -65.21 -13.05
C THR A 83 0.04 -64.63 -11.92
N GLN A 84 -1.20 -64.26 -12.26
CA GLN A 84 -2.37 -64.37 -11.37
C GLN A 84 -3.33 -65.44 -11.95
N PRO A 85 -4.12 -66.13 -11.10
CA PRO A 85 -5.17 -67.03 -11.57
C PRO A 85 -6.41 -66.23 -12.04
N LYS A 86 -7.04 -66.70 -13.11
CA LYS A 86 -8.45 -66.42 -13.40
C LYS A 86 -9.23 -67.71 -13.27
N GLU A 87 -10.26 -67.72 -12.43
CA GLU A 87 -11.26 -68.77 -12.46
C GLU A 87 -12.19 -68.54 -13.66
N THR A 88 -12.41 -69.60 -14.45
CA THR A 88 -13.39 -69.61 -15.54
C THR A 88 -13.93 -71.03 -15.60
N ILE A 89 -15.23 -71.18 -15.38
CA ILE A 89 -15.84 -72.47 -15.06
C ILE A 89 -16.02 -73.30 -16.33
N HIS A 90 -15.01 -74.11 -16.65
CA HIS A 90 -15.13 -75.24 -17.58
C HIS A 90 -15.27 -76.54 -16.79
N ALA A 91 -16.51 -76.96 -16.54
CA ALA A 91 -16.80 -78.29 -16.01
C ALA A 91 -16.57 -79.36 -17.09
N SER A 92 -15.41 -80.02 -17.07
CA SER A 92 -15.15 -81.18 -17.91
C SER A 92 -16.03 -82.36 -17.50
N ALA A 93 -16.52 -83.14 -18.47
CA ALA A 93 -17.32 -84.32 -18.21
C ALA A 93 -16.54 -85.36 -17.38
N LYS A 94 -17.24 -85.99 -16.43
CA LYS A 94 -16.89 -87.30 -15.87
C LYS A 94 -18.10 -88.22 -15.97
N THR A 95 -17.86 -89.43 -16.46
CA THR A 95 -18.87 -90.43 -16.77
C THR A 95 -19.40 -91.13 -15.52
N SER A 96 -20.54 -91.80 -15.69
CA SER A 96 -21.00 -92.93 -14.86
C SER A 96 -21.51 -92.64 -13.44
N GLN A 97 -22.82 -92.48 -13.34
CA GLN A 97 -23.57 -93.52 -12.62
C GLN A 97 -24.84 -93.88 -13.40
N ASP A 98 -25.05 -95.19 -13.59
CA ASP A 98 -26.17 -95.74 -14.36
C ASP A 98 -27.36 -95.99 -13.41
N MET A 99 -28.49 -95.34 -13.69
CA MET A 99 -29.77 -95.47 -12.97
C MET A 99 -30.87 -95.97 -13.92
N ARG A 100 -30.55 -96.95 -14.77
CA ARG A 100 -31.51 -97.63 -15.63
C ARG A 100 -32.58 -98.36 -14.79
N PRO A 101 -33.89 -97.98 -14.88
CA PRO A 101 -34.93 -98.69 -14.15
C PRO A 101 -35.03 -100.14 -14.63
N LYS A 102 -35.05 -101.08 -13.68
CA LYS A 102 -34.93 -102.52 -13.95
C LYS A 102 -36.31 -103.12 -14.29
N ILE A 103 -36.73 -102.95 -15.54
CA ILE A 103 -38.02 -103.47 -16.04
C ILE A 103 -37.92 -104.99 -16.24
N THR A 104 -38.48 -105.76 -15.32
CA THR A 104 -38.77 -107.19 -15.49
C THR A 104 -40.19 -107.36 -16.07
N PRO A 105 -40.37 -108.00 -17.23
CA PRO A 105 -41.71 -108.28 -17.77
C PRO A 105 -42.39 -109.42 -16.98
N PRO A 106 -43.73 -109.40 -16.82
CA PRO A 106 -44.49 -110.52 -16.27
C PRO A 106 -44.57 -111.69 -17.29
N PRO A 107 -44.79 -112.93 -16.82
CA PRO A 107 -44.99 -114.09 -17.70
C PRO A 107 -46.34 -114.05 -18.43
N PRO A 108 -46.48 -114.70 -19.59
CA PRO A 108 -47.74 -114.76 -20.33
C PRO A 108 -48.75 -115.72 -19.66
N PRO A 109 -50.05 -115.38 -19.61
CA PRO A 109 -51.10 -116.36 -19.35
C PRO A 109 -51.31 -117.26 -20.58
N ALA A 110 -51.61 -118.54 -20.34
CA ALA A 110 -52.03 -119.46 -21.40
C ALA A 110 -53.52 -119.33 -21.71
N ASP A 111 -53.95 -119.77 -22.90
CA ASP A 111 -55.31 -119.65 -23.39
C ASP A 111 -56.37 -120.35 -22.53
N SER A 112 -57.56 -119.74 -22.41
CA SER A 112 -58.82 -120.35 -22.89
C SER A 112 -60.06 -119.47 -22.62
N LEU A 113 -61.08 -119.68 -23.48
CA LEU A 113 -62.50 -119.30 -23.35
C LEU A 113 -62.89 -117.82 -23.62
N GLU A 114 -64.12 -117.68 -24.09
CA GLU A 114 -64.65 -116.51 -24.81
C GLU A 114 -65.47 -115.57 -23.91
N ASN A 115 -65.76 -114.35 -24.41
CA ASN A 115 -66.63 -113.34 -23.79
C ASN A 115 -66.25 -112.85 -22.37
N GLY A 116 -65.23 -111.99 -22.29
CA GLY A 116 -64.92 -111.23 -21.05
C GLY A 116 -63.84 -110.13 -21.14
N GLY A 117 -63.20 -109.94 -22.29
CA GLY A 117 -61.95 -109.16 -22.42
C GLY A 117 -62.04 -107.68 -22.04
N ASP A 118 -63.16 -107.02 -22.26
CA ASP A 118 -63.28 -105.56 -22.05
C ASP A 118 -63.24 -105.16 -20.57
N ASN A 119 -63.77 -105.99 -19.67
CA ASN A 119 -63.74 -105.71 -18.23
C ASN A 119 -62.30 -105.79 -17.69
N VAL A 120 -61.55 -106.83 -18.07
CA VAL A 120 -60.13 -106.99 -17.68
C VAL A 120 -59.27 -105.86 -18.27
N ARG A 121 -59.53 -105.46 -19.52
CA ARG A 121 -58.88 -104.30 -20.16
C ARG A 121 -59.16 -102.99 -19.42
N ALA A 122 -60.43 -102.72 -19.09
CA ALA A 122 -60.82 -101.51 -18.36
C ALA A 122 -60.21 -101.47 -16.94
N GLN A 123 -60.18 -102.61 -16.25
CA GLN A 123 -59.59 -102.72 -14.92
C GLN A 123 -58.06 -102.53 -14.95
N LEU A 124 -57.37 -103.10 -15.95
CA LEU A 124 -55.93 -102.85 -16.18
C LEU A 124 -55.65 -101.37 -16.48
N GLN A 125 -56.44 -100.76 -17.37
CA GLN A 125 -56.31 -99.34 -17.73
C GLN A 125 -56.52 -98.42 -16.52
N LYS A 126 -57.48 -98.73 -15.63
CA LYS A 126 -57.67 -98.01 -14.37
C LYS A 126 -56.45 -98.12 -13.45
N THR A 127 -55.88 -99.32 -13.30
CA THR A 127 -54.68 -99.54 -12.46
C THR A 127 -53.46 -98.79 -12.99
N VAL A 128 -53.24 -98.80 -14.32
CA VAL A 128 -52.20 -98.00 -14.96
C VAL A 128 -52.43 -96.51 -14.70
N SER A 129 -53.65 -96.01 -14.90
CA SER A 129 -53.97 -94.59 -14.67
C SER A 129 -53.72 -94.14 -13.23
N MET A 130 -54.02 -94.97 -12.22
CA MET A 130 -53.73 -94.65 -10.82
C MET A 130 -52.23 -94.61 -10.55
N TYR A 131 -51.45 -95.58 -11.06
CA TYR A 131 -49.99 -95.58 -10.93
C TYR A 131 -49.33 -94.40 -11.66
N GLU A 132 -49.83 -94.02 -12.83
CA GLU A 132 -49.33 -92.83 -13.53
C GLU A 132 -49.67 -91.53 -12.78
N GLN A 133 -50.82 -91.45 -12.11
CA GLN A 133 -51.16 -90.32 -11.25
C GLN A 133 -50.24 -90.24 -10.03
N GLU A 134 -50.02 -91.34 -9.31
CA GLU A 134 -49.10 -91.44 -8.16
C GLU A 134 -47.65 -91.08 -8.57
N ARG A 135 -47.20 -91.57 -9.73
CA ARG A 135 -45.91 -91.19 -10.34
C ARG A 135 -45.84 -89.69 -10.67
N LEU A 136 -46.93 -89.10 -11.18
CA LEU A 136 -46.99 -87.66 -11.48
C LEU A 136 -47.02 -86.80 -10.22
N GLU A 137 -47.67 -87.25 -9.15
CA GLU A 137 -47.74 -86.56 -7.86
C GLU A 137 -46.38 -86.60 -7.13
N THR A 138 -45.72 -87.76 -7.10
CA THR A 138 -44.35 -87.89 -6.55
C THR A 138 -43.30 -87.10 -7.36
N VAL A 139 -43.43 -87.02 -8.68
CA VAL A 139 -42.60 -86.14 -9.52
C VAL A 139 -42.88 -84.66 -9.24
N LYS A 140 -44.14 -84.24 -9.10
CA LYS A 140 -44.50 -82.86 -8.71
C LYS A 140 -43.92 -82.50 -7.34
N GLU A 141 -44.07 -83.38 -6.34
CA GLU A 141 -43.52 -83.17 -5.01
C GLU A 141 -42.00 -83.02 -5.00
N THR A 142 -41.28 -83.86 -5.75
CA THR A 142 -39.81 -83.80 -5.80
C THR A 142 -39.32 -82.55 -6.53
N VAL A 143 -39.99 -82.12 -7.61
CA VAL A 143 -39.72 -80.84 -8.26
C VAL A 143 -40.01 -79.66 -7.33
N VAL A 144 -41.12 -79.65 -6.59
CA VAL A 144 -41.45 -78.58 -5.62
C VAL A 144 -40.44 -78.53 -4.47
N LYS A 145 -40.00 -79.69 -3.95
CA LYS A 145 -38.96 -79.75 -2.91
C LYS A 145 -37.62 -79.20 -3.42
N GLN A 146 -37.23 -79.52 -4.66
CA GLN A 146 -36.04 -78.95 -5.30
C GLN A 146 -36.16 -77.44 -5.54
N GLN A 147 -37.31 -76.98 -6.03
CA GLN A 147 -37.62 -75.55 -6.24
C GLN A 147 -37.43 -74.75 -4.94
N ILE A 148 -38.05 -75.18 -3.84
CA ILE A 148 -37.95 -74.55 -2.53
C ILE A 148 -36.50 -74.57 -2.01
N GLN A 149 -35.77 -75.68 -2.19
CA GLN A 149 -34.37 -75.78 -1.77
C GLN A 149 -33.46 -74.80 -2.54
N VAL A 150 -33.67 -74.64 -3.84
CA VAL A 150 -32.94 -73.68 -4.68
C VAL A 150 -33.29 -72.23 -4.30
N GLU A 151 -34.56 -71.92 -4.06
CA GLU A 151 -34.99 -70.59 -3.61
C GLU A 151 -34.42 -70.22 -2.23
N GLN A 152 -34.34 -71.18 -1.30
CA GLN A 152 -33.66 -71.00 -0.01
C GLN A 152 -32.15 -70.74 -0.17
N GLN A 153 -31.46 -71.47 -1.05
CA GLN A 153 -30.04 -71.26 -1.34
C GLN A 153 -29.78 -69.89 -1.98
N ILE A 154 -30.60 -69.49 -2.96
CA ILE A 154 -30.51 -68.15 -3.57
C ILE A 154 -30.74 -67.06 -2.53
N THR A 155 -31.73 -67.21 -1.65
CA THR A 155 -32.04 -66.25 -0.59
C THR A 155 -30.88 -66.11 0.40
N GLY A 156 -30.27 -67.21 0.84
CA GLY A 156 -29.10 -67.20 1.73
C GLY A 156 -27.88 -66.53 1.10
N LEU A 157 -27.60 -66.81 -0.17
CA LEU A 157 -26.52 -66.12 -0.92
C LEU A 157 -26.80 -64.62 -1.07
N TRP A 158 -28.04 -64.23 -1.32
CA TRP A 158 -28.43 -62.82 -1.44
C TRP A 158 -28.23 -62.05 -0.13
N GLN A 159 -28.62 -62.65 1.00
CA GLN A 159 -28.37 -62.09 2.35
C GLN A 159 -26.87 -61.93 2.65
N GLN A 160 -26.03 -62.91 2.29
CA GLN A 160 -24.58 -62.82 2.45
C GLN A 160 -23.98 -61.68 1.62
N VAL A 161 -24.39 -61.55 0.35
CA VAL A 161 -23.95 -60.45 -0.53
C VAL A 161 -24.40 -59.08 0.01
N GLN A 162 -25.64 -58.98 0.51
CA GLN A 162 -26.16 -57.76 1.12
C GLN A 162 -25.38 -57.36 2.38
N GLN A 163 -25.02 -58.33 3.24
CA GLN A 163 -24.23 -58.08 4.45
C GLN A 163 -22.82 -57.60 4.10
N GLN A 164 -22.13 -58.25 3.16
CA GLN A 164 -20.82 -57.82 2.67
C GLN A 164 -20.86 -56.41 2.07
N LEU A 165 -21.90 -56.10 1.27
CA LEU A 165 -22.09 -54.77 0.70
C LEU A 165 -22.30 -53.70 1.78
N SER A 166 -23.05 -53.99 2.85
CA SER A 166 -23.21 -53.06 3.97
C SER A 166 -21.88 -52.77 4.68
N ILE A 167 -21.09 -53.81 4.97
CA ILE A 167 -19.78 -53.66 5.62
C ILE A 167 -18.84 -52.79 4.77
N LEU A 168 -18.80 -53.02 3.46
CA LEU A 168 -17.99 -52.21 2.53
C LEU A 168 -18.48 -50.75 2.45
N GLN A 169 -19.80 -50.53 2.44
CA GLN A 169 -20.37 -49.17 2.46
C GLN A 169 -20.03 -48.42 3.76
N ASP A 170 -20.08 -49.08 4.92
CA ASP A 170 -19.76 -48.45 6.21
C ASP A 170 -18.26 -48.23 6.41
N GLN A 171 -17.40 -49.12 5.89
CA GLN A 171 -15.95 -48.88 5.80
C GLN A 171 -15.66 -47.65 4.91
N HIS A 172 -16.30 -47.55 3.74
CA HIS A 172 -16.15 -46.39 2.87
C HIS A 172 -16.63 -45.10 3.57
N ARG A 173 -17.81 -45.11 4.21
CA ARG A 173 -18.33 -43.97 4.98
C ARG A 173 -17.37 -43.54 6.09
N LEU A 174 -16.77 -44.49 6.82
CA LEU A 174 -15.82 -44.19 7.89
C LEU A 174 -14.52 -43.60 7.36
N ASN A 175 -13.99 -44.12 6.25
CA ASN A 175 -12.79 -43.60 5.62
C ASN A 175 -13.01 -42.19 5.05
N SER A 176 -14.13 -41.95 4.35
CA SER A 176 -14.50 -40.61 3.87
C SER A 176 -14.64 -39.60 5.01
N ARG A 177 -15.19 -39.99 6.17
CA ARG A 177 -15.22 -39.14 7.38
C ARG A 177 -13.81 -38.83 7.88
N LYS A 178 -12.95 -39.84 8.07
CA LYS A 178 -11.55 -39.65 8.52
C LYS A 178 -10.76 -38.72 7.60
N GLN A 179 -10.93 -38.85 6.28
CA GLN A 179 -10.28 -37.97 5.30
C GLN A 179 -10.82 -36.54 5.39
N GLN A 180 -12.14 -36.36 5.47
CA GLN A 180 -12.75 -35.03 5.64
C GLN A 180 -12.33 -34.36 6.96
N ASP A 181 -12.25 -35.11 8.05
CA ASP A 181 -11.75 -34.61 9.35
C ASP A 181 -10.27 -34.23 9.26
N LYS A 182 -9.43 -34.98 8.52
CA LYS A 182 -8.02 -34.63 8.28
C LYS A 182 -7.91 -33.30 7.50
N VAL A 183 -8.69 -33.12 6.43
CA VAL A 183 -8.77 -31.85 5.68
C VAL A 183 -9.25 -30.71 6.57
N ASN A 184 -10.30 -30.91 7.37
CA ASN A 184 -10.84 -29.88 8.27
C ASN A 184 -9.79 -29.41 9.30
N ASN A 185 -9.04 -30.33 9.91
CA ASN A 185 -7.97 -29.99 10.85
C ASN A 185 -6.81 -29.23 10.19
N LEU A 186 -6.41 -29.61 8.96
CA LEU A 186 -5.40 -28.89 8.19
C LEU A 186 -5.84 -27.46 7.84
N LEU A 187 -7.12 -27.28 7.47
CA LEU A 187 -7.70 -25.95 7.19
C LEU A 187 -7.77 -25.07 8.43
N LEU A 188 -8.16 -25.62 9.59
CA LEU A 188 -8.15 -24.90 10.87
C LEU A 188 -6.73 -24.44 11.22
N HIS A 189 -5.74 -25.33 11.17
CA HIS A 189 -4.36 -25.01 11.51
C HIS A 189 -3.70 -24.01 10.53
N ARG A 190 -4.08 -24.04 9.25
CA ARG A 190 -3.71 -23.01 8.26
C ARG A 190 -4.34 -21.65 8.62
N GLY A 191 -5.59 -21.65 9.08
CA GLY A 191 -6.28 -20.45 9.58
C GLY A 191 -5.58 -19.84 10.78
N GLU A 192 -5.26 -20.65 11.80
CA GLU A 192 -4.51 -20.24 13.00
C GLU A 192 -3.17 -19.59 12.64
N LYS A 193 -2.35 -20.26 11.81
CA LYS A 193 -1.06 -19.74 11.32
C LYS A 193 -1.22 -18.44 10.54
N SER A 194 -2.25 -18.33 9.70
CA SER A 194 -2.54 -17.10 8.95
C SER A 194 -2.91 -15.95 9.91
N GLN A 195 -3.73 -16.21 10.92
CA GLN A 195 -4.13 -15.22 11.91
C GLN A 195 -2.96 -14.77 12.79
N GLN A 196 -2.06 -15.70 13.18
CA GLN A 196 -0.82 -15.38 13.89
C GLN A 196 0.11 -14.48 13.04
N ARG A 197 0.28 -14.79 11.74
CA ARG A 197 1.06 -13.94 10.81
C ARG A 197 0.47 -12.52 10.71
N ILE A 198 -0.86 -12.39 10.67
CA ILE A 198 -1.55 -11.08 10.64
C ILE A 198 -1.31 -10.32 11.96
N GLN A 199 -1.51 -10.94 13.12
CA GLN A 199 -1.29 -10.31 14.43
C GLN A 199 0.16 -9.85 14.64
N GLN A 200 1.14 -10.61 14.15
CA GLN A 200 2.55 -10.22 14.17
C GLN A 200 2.80 -8.97 13.31
N LEU A 201 2.24 -8.93 12.08
CA LEU A 201 2.34 -7.76 11.21
C LEU A 201 1.67 -6.52 11.83
N GLU A 202 0.47 -6.66 12.37
CA GLU A 202 -0.25 -5.57 13.07
C GLU A 202 0.54 -5.00 14.23
N GLU A 203 1.11 -5.86 15.08
CA GLU A 203 1.95 -5.45 16.22
C GLU A 203 3.23 -4.74 15.76
N ASP A 204 3.87 -5.22 14.70
CA ASP A 204 5.04 -4.58 14.11
C ASP A 204 4.71 -3.24 13.43
N HIS A 205 3.56 -3.11 12.75
CA HIS A 205 3.08 -1.83 12.24
C HIS A 205 2.76 -0.86 13.40
N ARG A 206 2.15 -1.34 14.49
CA ARG A 206 1.89 -0.57 15.71
C ARG A 206 3.18 -0.08 16.38
N ARG A 207 4.24 -0.89 16.38
CA ARG A 207 5.58 -0.51 16.87
C ARG A 207 6.24 0.53 15.97
N ARG A 208 6.22 0.33 14.64
CA ARG A 208 6.77 1.27 13.66
C ARG A 208 6.09 2.64 13.73
N ALA A 209 4.75 2.67 13.82
CA ALA A 209 3.98 3.91 13.99
C ALA A 209 4.42 4.69 15.25
N LYS A 210 4.38 4.05 16.43
CA LYS A 210 4.82 4.67 17.69
C LYS A 210 6.26 5.21 17.65
N HIS A 211 7.16 4.54 16.93
CA HIS A 211 8.54 5.01 16.77
C HIS A 211 8.62 6.26 15.88
N LEU A 212 7.88 6.30 14.78
CA LEU A 212 7.79 7.48 13.90
C LEU A 212 7.13 8.67 14.60
N ASP A 213 6.06 8.45 15.35
CA ASP A 213 5.39 9.48 16.16
C ASP A 213 6.35 10.08 17.20
N ALA A 214 7.14 9.24 17.87
CA ALA A 214 8.15 9.67 18.83
C ALA A 214 9.28 10.47 18.17
N GLN A 215 9.78 10.04 17.00
CA GLN A 215 10.78 10.79 16.22
C GLN A 215 10.23 12.16 15.77
N LEU A 216 9.00 12.21 15.28
CA LEU A 216 8.34 13.44 14.84
C LEU A 216 8.15 14.42 16.00
N GLN A 217 7.65 13.93 17.14
CA GLN A 217 7.48 14.76 18.34
C GLN A 217 8.82 15.28 18.87
N GLU A 218 9.88 14.46 18.86
CA GLU A 218 11.22 14.91 19.24
C GLU A 218 11.78 15.96 18.26
N ALA A 219 11.55 15.80 16.95
CA ALA A 219 11.94 16.77 15.93
C ALA A 219 11.21 18.12 16.11
N ILE A 220 9.90 18.11 16.37
CA ILE A 220 9.09 19.31 16.65
C ILE A 220 9.60 20.01 17.93
N VAL A 221 9.89 19.26 18.99
CA VAL A 221 10.45 19.81 20.23
C VAL A 221 11.83 20.41 19.99
N ARG A 222 12.73 19.72 19.28
CA ARG A 222 14.06 20.24 18.91
C ARG A 222 13.97 21.52 18.09
N GLN A 223 13.12 21.57 17.06
CA GLN A 223 12.91 22.75 16.21
C GLN A 223 12.35 23.93 17.02
N THR A 224 11.36 23.67 17.90
CA THR A 224 10.76 24.68 18.79
C THR A 224 11.80 25.22 19.78
N GLN A 225 12.63 24.37 20.38
CA GLN A 225 13.72 24.78 21.25
C GLN A 225 14.78 25.59 20.50
N GLN A 226 15.16 25.20 19.29
CA GLN A 226 16.10 25.98 18.46
C GLN A 226 15.54 27.36 18.11
N GLN A 227 14.24 27.46 17.76
CA GLN A 227 13.63 28.75 17.45
C GLN A 227 13.53 29.65 18.68
N ARG A 228 13.15 29.10 19.85
CA ARG A 228 13.19 29.83 21.13
C ARG A 228 14.60 30.30 21.49
N ARG A 229 15.64 29.48 21.27
CA ARG A 229 17.06 29.86 21.47
C ARG A 229 17.47 31.00 20.55
N LYS A 230 17.10 30.97 19.26
CA LYS A 230 17.36 32.06 18.31
C LYS A 230 16.67 33.36 18.72
N GLN A 231 15.40 33.29 19.12
CA GLN A 231 14.64 34.45 19.61
C GLN A 231 15.23 35.03 20.89
N ALA A 232 15.56 34.21 21.88
CA ALA A 232 16.20 34.67 23.12
C ALA A 232 17.57 35.33 22.85
N TYR A 233 18.38 34.77 21.95
CA TYR A 233 19.67 35.33 21.54
C TYR A 233 19.53 36.67 20.80
N ALA A 234 18.53 36.81 19.93
CA ALA A 234 18.23 38.08 19.24
C ALA A 234 17.74 39.17 20.22
N LEU A 235 16.87 38.80 21.17
CA LEU A 235 16.38 39.70 22.22
C LEU A 235 17.51 40.16 23.17
N GLU A 236 18.42 39.26 23.55
CA GLU A 236 19.55 39.63 24.43
C GLU A 236 20.54 40.55 23.72
N LYS A 237 20.81 40.32 22.43
CA LYS A 237 21.57 41.26 21.60
C LYS A 237 20.90 42.62 21.46
N LEU A 238 19.57 42.67 21.31
CA LEU A 238 18.83 43.92 21.25
C LEU A 238 18.87 44.67 22.59
N ARG A 239 18.77 43.97 23.74
CA ARG A 239 18.96 44.56 25.07
C ARG A 239 20.36 45.15 25.26
N GLN A 240 21.41 44.43 24.84
CA GLN A 240 22.78 44.92 24.91
C GLN A 240 22.96 46.21 24.09
N LEU A 241 22.37 46.26 22.89
CA LEU A 241 22.39 47.44 22.02
C LEU A 241 21.63 48.62 22.64
N ILE A 242 20.43 48.39 23.20
CA ILE A 242 19.64 49.41 23.90
C ILE A 242 20.45 49.99 25.07
N LYS A 243 21.07 49.14 25.91
CA LYS A 243 21.90 49.59 27.04
C LYS A 243 23.09 50.45 26.58
N GLN A 244 23.77 50.05 25.50
CA GLN A 244 24.89 50.83 24.94
C GLN A 244 24.43 52.18 24.40
N GLN A 245 23.21 52.26 23.84
CA GLN A 245 22.58 53.49 23.39
C GLN A 245 22.15 54.39 24.56
N GLU A 246 21.61 53.82 25.64
CA GLU A 246 21.27 54.54 26.88
C GLU A 246 22.53 55.17 27.51
N GLU A 247 23.57 54.38 27.75
CA GLU A 247 24.86 54.89 28.29
C GLU A 247 25.51 55.95 27.37
N SER A 248 25.29 55.87 26.05
CA SER A 248 25.79 56.87 25.09
C SER A 248 25.00 58.18 25.20
N ASN A 249 23.67 58.10 25.30
CA ASN A 249 22.79 59.26 25.47
C ASN A 249 23.06 59.97 26.79
N GLU A 250 23.21 59.24 27.90
CA GLU A 250 23.53 59.82 29.22
C GLU A 250 24.84 60.62 29.18
N ALA A 251 25.90 60.06 28.57
CA ALA A 251 27.19 60.73 28.42
C ALA A 251 27.07 62.02 27.58
N ALA A 252 26.33 61.98 26.47
CA ALA A 252 26.11 63.15 25.61
C ALA A 252 25.21 64.21 26.28
N GLN A 253 24.20 63.80 27.04
CA GLN A 253 23.33 64.71 27.81
C GLN A 253 24.10 65.39 28.94
N ALA A 254 24.86 64.66 29.74
CA ALA A 254 25.68 65.22 30.82
C ALA A 254 26.69 66.25 30.29
N MET A 255 27.36 65.93 29.19
CA MET A 255 28.25 66.86 28.48
C MET A 255 27.52 68.12 27.98
N THR A 256 26.32 67.96 27.40
CA THR A 256 25.50 69.09 26.93
C THR A 256 25.03 69.98 28.08
N THR A 257 24.64 69.40 29.22
CA THR A 257 24.25 70.13 30.44
C THR A 257 25.44 70.91 31.02
N LEU A 258 26.63 70.31 31.09
CA LEU A 258 27.85 71.02 31.52
C LEU A 258 28.15 72.23 30.63
N LEU A 259 28.11 72.06 29.31
CA LEU A 259 28.29 73.14 28.34
C LEU A 259 27.17 74.19 28.35
N SER A 260 25.96 73.83 28.80
CA SER A 260 24.86 74.79 28.96
C SER A 260 24.95 75.59 30.25
N ASN A 261 25.47 74.99 31.32
CA ASN A 261 25.68 75.65 32.62
C ASN A 261 26.95 76.52 32.62
N PHE A 262 27.92 76.22 31.76
CA PHE A 262 29.12 77.04 31.57
C PHE A 262 28.79 78.30 30.73
N GLY A 263 28.50 79.41 31.40
CA GLY A 263 28.02 80.65 30.78
C GLY A 263 29.02 81.40 29.89
N GLN A 264 30.33 81.09 29.95
CA GLN A 264 31.39 81.78 29.20
C GLN A 264 31.86 80.97 27.98
N LYS A 265 30.93 80.59 27.09
CA LYS A 265 31.21 79.68 25.96
C LYS A 265 32.37 80.13 25.05
N ASP A 266 32.61 81.44 24.96
CA ASP A 266 33.68 82.04 24.16
C ASP A 266 35.10 81.80 24.71
N THR A 267 35.25 81.27 25.93
CA THR A 267 36.56 80.89 26.52
C THR A 267 36.97 79.44 26.21
N LEU A 268 36.06 78.61 25.68
CA LEU A 268 36.36 77.23 25.30
C LEU A 268 36.93 77.14 23.88
N PRO A 269 37.91 76.26 23.61
CA PRO A 269 38.41 76.06 22.24
C PRO A 269 37.29 75.56 21.31
N ALA A 270 37.21 76.12 20.11
CA ALA A 270 36.19 75.74 19.11
C ALA A 270 36.17 74.23 18.81
N ASP A 271 37.33 73.58 18.84
CA ASP A 271 37.46 72.12 18.67
C ASP A 271 36.69 71.33 19.73
N VAL A 272 36.57 71.83 20.97
CA VAL A 272 35.85 71.18 22.08
C VAL A 272 34.34 71.26 21.86
N LEU A 273 33.84 72.41 21.39
CA LEU A 273 32.44 72.57 21.01
C LEU A 273 32.09 71.72 19.78
N ASN A 274 32.99 71.64 18.79
CA ASN A 274 32.83 70.79 17.61
C ASN A 274 32.85 69.30 17.97
N ASP A 275 33.74 68.85 18.86
CA ASP A 275 33.75 67.45 19.35
C ASP A 275 32.45 67.15 20.12
N ALA A 276 31.95 68.06 20.95
CA ALA A 276 30.68 67.89 21.66
C ALA A 276 29.48 67.77 20.71
N HIS A 277 29.39 68.64 19.69
CA HIS A 277 28.37 68.54 18.64
C HIS A 277 28.50 67.22 17.86
N ARG A 278 29.72 66.76 17.58
CA ARG A 278 30.00 65.47 16.93
C ARG A 278 29.50 64.29 17.76
N ALA A 279 29.72 64.30 19.08
CA ALA A 279 29.21 63.27 19.97
C ALA A 279 27.67 63.21 19.98
N VAL A 280 26.96 64.36 20.02
CA VAL A 280 25.48 64.39 19.92
C VAL A 280 25.00 63.85 18.56
N MET A 281 25.71 64.14 17.47
CA MET A 281 25.39 63.56 16.16
C MET A 281 25.59 62.04 16.13
N LEU A 282 26.66 61.51 16.75
CA LEU A 282 26.92 60.07 16.86
C LEU A 282 25.81 59.36 17.66
N THR A 283 25.37 59.90 18.80
CA THR A 283 24.28 59.29 19.57
C THR A 283 22.92 59.36 18.86
N SER A 284 22.66 60.41 18.08
CA SER A 284 21.43 60.50 17.27
C SER A 284 21.39 59.43 16.16
N ASN A 285 22.54 59.13 15.55
CA ASN A 285 22.67 58.08 14.54
C ASN A 285 22.49 56.69 15.18
N LEU A 286 23.13 56.43 16.32
CA LEU A 286 22.95 55.16 17.02
C LEU A 286 21.50 54.97 17.48
N THR A 287 20.83 56.02 17.99
CA THR A 287 19.39 55.99 18.33
C THR A 287 18.56 55.45 17.16
N ARG A 288 18.77 55.99 15.95
CA ARG A 288 18.07 55.58 14.74
C ARG A 288 18.36 54.12 14.34
N GLN A 289 19.58 53.63 14.57
CA GLN A 289 19.92 52.23 14.34
C GLN A 289 19.29 51.29 15.37
N VAL A 290 19.16 51.71 16.63
CA VAL A 290 18.45 50.94 17.67
C VAL A 290 16.96 50.84 17.34
N SER A 291 16.32 51.92 16.89
CA SER A 291 14.92 51.87 16.41
C SER A 291 14.74 50.87 15.27
N ALA A 292 15.57 50.94 14.23
CA ALA A 292 15.51 50.02 13.10
C ALA A 292 15.77 48.55 13.49
N ALA A 293 16.68 48.30 14.43
CA ALA A 293 16.94 46.96 14.96
C ALA A 293 15.79 46.42 15.84
N SER A 294 15.07 47.31 16.53
CA SER A 294 13.87 46.98 17.30
C SER A 294 12.71 46.60 16.39
N GLU A 295 12.45 47.40 15.34
CA GLU A 295 11.45 47.13 14.29
C GLU A 295 11.75 45.82 13.54
N ALA A 296 13.04 45.52 13.28
CA ALA A 296 13.48 44.27 12.67
C ALA A 296 13.43 43.04 13.62
N GLY A 297 13.14 43.23 14.91
CA GLY A 297 13.09 42.16 15.91
C GLY A 297 14.44 41.52 16.26
N GLY A 298 15.56 42.21 16.00
CA GLY A 298 16.91 41.71 16.28
C GLY A 298 18.01 42.56 15.65
N THR A 299 19.25 42.36 16.13
CA THR A 299 20.42 43.13 15.69
C THR A 299 21.62 42.25 15.32
N THR A 300 22.57 42.81 14.56
CA THR A 300 23.78 42.14 14.09
C THR A 300 24.99 42.49 14.96
N ASP A 301 26.02 41.63 14.94
CA ASP A 301 27.27 41.89 15.66
C ASP A 301 28.01 43.14 15.14
N GLN A 302 27.79 43.53 13.89
CA GLN A 302 28.35 44.77 13.32
C GLN A 302 27.72 46.01 13.95
N VAL A 303 26.41 46.03 14.17
CA VAL A 303 25.71 47.15 14.83
C VAL A 303 26.09 47.20 16.32
N LEU A 304 26.24 46.05 16.99
CA LEU A 304 26.76 46.00 18.37
C LEU A 304 28.22 46.50 18.49
N GLN A 305 29.09 46.14 17.55
CA GLN A 305 30.47 46.66 17.53
C GLN A 305 30.51 48.16 17.24
N LEU A 306 29.66 48.65 16.33
CA LEU A 306 29.52 50.09 16.07
C LEU A 306 29.02 50.83 17.31
N ALA A 307 27.96 50.33 17.96
CA ALA A 307 27.41 50.89 19.20
C ALA A 307 28.46 50.98 20.32
N GLN A 308 29.25 49.92 20.51
CA GLN A 308 30.32 49.89 21.49
C GLN A 308 31.47 50.85 21.14
N THR A 309 31.74 51.06 19.85
CA THR A 309 32.74 52.03 19.36
C THR A 309 32.26 53.47 19.58
N THR A 310 31.01 53.80 19.20
CA THR A 310 30.42 55.11 19.44
C THR A 310 30.30 55.44 20.92
N LEU A 311 29.98 54.46 21.78
CA LEU A 311 29.97 54.63 23.23
C LEU A 311 31.37 55.01 23.78
N ALA A 312 32.42 54.37 23.27
CA ALA A 312 33.80 54.69 23.64
C ALA A 312 34.23 56.08 23.14
N GLU A 313 33.88 56.46 21.90
CA GLU A 313 34.15 57.79 21.34
C GLU A 313 33.42 58.90 22.11
N VAL A 314 32.13 58.72 22.41
CA VAL A 314 31.33 59.70 23.17
C VAL A 314 31.86 59.87 24.59
N LYS A 315 32.23 58.77 25.29
CA LYS A 315 32.86 58.86 26.62
C LYS A 315 34.25 59.51 26.58
N ALA A 316 35.05 59.26 25.55
CA ALA A 316 36.33 59.93 25.36
C ALA A 316 36.18 61.45 25.09
N ILE A 317 35.19 61.84 24.28
CA ILE A 317 34.84 63.25 24.04
C ILE A 317 34.33 63.90 25.33
N GLN A 318 33.45 63.24 26.09
CA GLN A 318 32.97 63.71 27.39
C GLN A 318 34.13 64.01 28.34
N THR A 319 35.15 63.14 28.42
CA THR A 319 36.35 63.38 29.24
C THR A 319 37.13 64.62 28.78
N LYS A 320 37.31 64.84 27.47
CA LYS A 320 37.94 66.08 26.95
C LYS A 320 37.15 67.32 27.34
N VAL A 321 35.82 67.28 27.21
CA VAL A 321 34.94 68.44 27.49
C VAL A 321 34.97 68.77 28.98
N VAL A 322 34.91 67.77 29.86
CA VAL A 322 35.07 67.96 31.32
C VAL A 322 36.41 68.63 31.62
N GLN A 323 37.53 68.07 31.13
CA GLN A 323 38.86 68.63 31.36
C GLN A 323 39.03 70.05 30.79
N ALA A 324 38.41 70.36 29.66
CA ALA A 324 38.41 71.70 29.06
C ALA A 324 37.60 72.71 29.90
N VAL A 325 36.44 72.31 30.42
CA VAL A 325 35.61 73.16 31.30
C VAL A 325 36.27 73.36 32.66
N GLU A 326 36.82 72.31 33.29
CA GLU A 326 37.58 72.40 34.53
C GLU A 326 38.80 73.33 34.37
N LYS A 327 39.54 73.17 33.27
CA LYS A 327 40.68 74.04 32.95
C LYS A 327 40.22 75.49 32.73
N ALA A 328 39.15 75.73 31.97
CA ALA A 328 38.64 77.08 31.72
C ALA A 328 38.11 77.75 33.01
N GLN A 329 37.46 76.99 33.90
CA GLN A 329 37.05 77.48 35.24
C GLN A 329 38.26 77.85 36.10
N GLU A 330 39.31 77.03 36.12
CA GLU A 330 40.53 77.29 36.89
C GLU A 330 41.38 78.41 36.28
N GLU A 331 41.40 78.57 34.96
CA GLU A 331 42.02 79.72 34.27
C GLU A 331 41.22 81.01 34.47
N ALA A 332 39.88 80.96 34.47
CA ALA A 332 39.02 82.10 34.81
C ALA A 332 39.20 82.51 36.28
N ARG A 333 39.19 81.56 37.23
CA ARG A 333 39.48 81.79 38.64
C ARG A 333 40.86 82.40 38.85
N LYS A 334 41.89 81.87 38.17
CA LYS A 334 43.24 82.45 38.16
C LYS A 334 43.30 83.81 37.47
N ALA A 335 42.41 84.11 36.52
CA ALA A 335 42.32 85.43 35.90
C ALA A 335 41.66 86.44 36.84
N GLU A 336 40.58 86.08 37.54
CA GLU A 336 39.96 86.90 38.59
C GLU A 336 40.93 87.14 39.75
N GLU A 337 41.61 86.09 40.22
CA GLU A 337 42.62 86.18 41.26
C GLU A 337 43.85 86.98 40.80
N ARG A 338 44.28 86.87 39.53
CA ARG A 338 45.30 87.75 38.94
C ARG A 338 44.81 89.17 38.73
N VAL A 339 43.53 89.44 38.45
CA VAL A 339 43.00 90.82 38.34
C VAL A 339 42.97 91.46 39.72
N ARG A 340 42.54 90.72 40.75
CA ARG A 340 42.60 91.16 42.15
C ARG A 340 44.05 91.36 42.61
N GLN A 341 44.93 90.39 42.37
CA GLN A 341 46.35 90.49 42.67
C GLN A 341 47.04 91.57 41.84
N ALA A 342 46.61 91.87 40.60
CA ALA A 342 47.12 92.97 39.79
C ALA A 342 46.51 94.32 40.19
N GLN A 343 45.40 94.36 40.92
CA GLN A 343 44.85 95.58 41.52
C GLN A 343 45.56 95.89 42.86
N GLU A 344 45.87 94.86 43.63
CA GLU A 344 46.77 94.92 44.81
C GLU A 344 48.22 95.20 44.38
N GLN A 345 48.71 94.59 43.29
CA GLN A 345 50.03 94.85 42.70
C GLN A 345 50.07 96.11 41.84
N ALA A 346 48.97 96.68 41.35
CA ALA A 346 49.01 98.04 40.80
C ALA A 346 49.20 99.06 41.93
N ARG A 347 48.61 98.81 43.11
CA ARG A 347 48.91 99.57 44.33
C ARG A 347 50.35 99.34 44.82
N ALA A 348 50.87 98.12 44.75
CA ALA A 348 52.25 97.82 45.15
C ALA A 348 53.30 98.29 44.13
N GLN A 349 53.08 98.13 42.83
CA GLN A 349 53.96 98.57 41.74
C GLN A 349 53.90 100.08 41.52
N ALA A 350 52.85 100.78 41.94
CA ALA A 350 52.93 102.23 42.14
C ALA A 350 53.96 102.63 43.23
N ALA A 351 54.35 101.71 44.10
CA ALA A 351 55.41 101.84 45.11
C ALA A 351 56.63 100.91 44.88
N GLU A 352 56.69 100.22 43.72
CA GLU A 352 57.73 99.23 43.40
C GLU A 352 58.24 99.37 41.95
N GLN A 353 57.63 100.19 41.09
CA GLN A 353 58.33 100.84 39.96
C GLN A 353 59.43 101.82 40.45
N GLU A 354 59.40 102.20 41.73
CA GLU A 354 60.52 102.85 42.43
C GLU A 354 61.71 101.89 42.66
N LYS A 355 61.49 100.56 42.57
CA LYS A 355 62.51 99.54 42.78
C LYS A 355 62.58 98.57 41.59
N GLN A 356 63.64 98.73 40.80
CA GLN A 356 64.21 97.67 39.96
C GLN A 356 63.34 97.33 38.71
N ALA A 357 63.79 97.54 37.48
CA ALA A 357 65.14 97.85 37.00
C ALA A 357 66.22 96.83 37.42
N ALA A 358 65.84 95.56 37.58
CA ALA A 358 66.76 94.42 37.69
C ALA A 358 66.16 93.17 37.02
N LEU A 359 67.02 92.27 36.51
CA LEU A 359 66.70 90.90 36.06
C LEU A 359 65.57 90.82 35.01
N LYS A 360 65.80 91.09 33.71
CA LYS A 360 66.76 90.49 32.75
C LYS A 360 66.64 88.95 32.57
N GLU A 361 66.52 88.56 31.30
CA GLU A 361 67.12 87.37 30.65
C GLU A 361 66.58 85.95 30.95
N ALA A 362 66.98 85.00 30.08
CA ALA A 362 66.70 83.56 30.04
C ALA A 362 65.21 83.14 29.92
N GLU A 363 64.66 82.86 28.73
CA GLU A 363 64.81 81.62 27.92
C GLU A 363 63.95 80.44 28.43
N LYS A 364 63.05 79.82 27.63
CA LYS A 364 63.24 78.99 26.41
C LYS A 364 63.99 77.66 26.70
N ALA A 365 63.60 76.50 26.15
CA ALA A 365 62.36 76.10 25.46
C ALA A 365 62.30 74.56 25.28
N ALA A 366 61.11 74.03 24.94
CA ALA A 366 60.88 72.83 24.10
C ALA A 366 61.33 71.42 24.58
N ALA A 367 60.90 70.29 24.00
CA ALA A 367 59.62 69.88 23.39
C ALA A 367 59.66 68.38 22.95
N GLU A 368 58.54 67.64 23.07
CA GLU A 368 58.02 66.60 22.11
C GLU A 368 58.90 65.34 21.73
N LYS A 369 58.43 64.21 21.13
CA LYS A 369 57.12 63.55 20.89
C LYS A 369 57.27 62.06 20.45
N ALA A 370 56.22 61.25 20.70
CA ALA A 370 55.59 60.20 19.83
C ALA A 370 56.41 59.03 19.19
N ALA A 371 55.77 58.19 18.33
CA ALA A 371 55.03 56.95 18.69
C ALA A 371 54.42 56.15 17.49
N ALA A 372 54.40 54.79 17.57
CA ALA A 372 53.49 53.82 16.87
C ALA A 372 53.59 53.67 15.31
N LYS A 373 52.97 52.73 14.54
CA LYS A 373 52.10 51.52 14.79
C LYS A 373 51.93 50.59 13.52
N ALA A 374 51.46 49.33 13.73
CA ALA A 374 50.58 48.48 12.84
C ALA A 374 51.09 47.88 11.48
N ALA A 375 50.46 46.90 10.77
CA ALA A 375 49.64 45.67 11.07
C ALA A 375 49.18 44.93 9.76
N SER A 376 48.72 43.63 9.76
CA SER A 376 47.61 43.06 8.90
C SER A 376 47.50 41.50 8.72
N SER A 377 46.27 40.97 8.47
CA SER A 377 45.86 39.73 7.71
C SER A 377 46.18 38.31 8.26
N ALA A 378 45.54 37.15 7.92
CA ALA A 378 44.22 36.77 7.30
C ALA A 378 43.85 35.26 7.61
N LYS A 379 42.87 34.61 6.93
CA LYS A 379 42.06 33.47 7.47
C LYS A 379 41.63 32.32 6.48
N PRO A 380 41.36 31.08 6.97
CA PRO A 380 40.55 29.97 6.34
C PRO A 380 39.17 29.72 7.07
N ALA A 381 38.32 28.67 6.89
CA ALA A 381 37.95 27.66 5.85
C ALA A 381 36.63 26.91 6.28
N VAL A 382 36.13 25.89 5.53
CA VAL A 382 34.94 25.01 5.85
C VAL A 382 35.16 23.57 5.28
N PRO A 383 34.39 22.49 5.62
CA PRO A 383 33.12 22.15 4.91
C PRO A 383 32.05 21.36 5.75
N SER A 384 30.94 20.95 5.11
CA SER A 384 29.92 20.02 5.66
C SER A 384 29.11 19.36 4.52
N ASP A 385 28.68 18.10 4.67
CA ASP A 385 28.27 17.24 3.55
C ASP A 385 27.09 16.30 3.92
N SER A 386 25.91 16.48 3.28
CA SER A 386 24.76 15.54 3.39
C SER A 386 23.62 15.75 2.35
N LYS A 387 23.79 16.60 1.33
CA LYS A 387 22.66 17.11 0.52
C LYS A 387 22.46 16.41 -0.83
N GLU A 388 23.49 15.72 -1.33
CA GLU A 388 23.52 15.21 -2.72
C GLU A 388 22.77 13.88 -2.92
N ALA A 389 22.72 13.05 -1.88
CA ALA A 389 22.05 11.75 -1.92
C ALA A 389 20.53 11.83 -2.21
N PHE A 390 19.86 12.87 -1.69
CA PHE A 390 18.42 13.07 -1.90
C PHE A 390 18.09 13.51 -3.34
N LEU A 391 18.88 14.42 -3.90
CA LEU A 391 18.70 14.93 -5.26
C LEU A 391 18.88 13.82 -6.31
N THR A 392 19.88 12.95 -6.11
CA THR A 392 20.20 11.84 -7.02
C THR A 392 19.00 10.90 -7.22
N THR A 393 18.37 10.45 -6.13
CA THR A 393 17.21 9.54 -6.19
C THR A 393 15.98 10.19 -6.84
N TYR A 394 15.72 11.47 -6.56
CA TYR A 394 14.61 12.21 -7.15
C TYR A 394 14.74 12.32 -8.68
N THR A 395 15.96 12.60 -9.17
CA THR A 395 16.24 12.68 -10.62
C THR A 395 16.00 11.35 -11.33
N GLN A 396 16.37 10.21 -10.74
CA GLN A 396 16.15 8.89 -11.33
C GLN A 396 14.65 8.56 -11.52
N THR A 397 13.79 8.93 -10.57
CA THR A 397 12.34 8.72 -10.67
C THR A 397 11.71 9.56 -11.80
N ILE A 398 12.17 10.80 -11.98
CA ILE A 398 11.68 11.68 -13.07
C ILE A 398 12.11 11.16 -14.45
N ILE A 399 13.30 10.58 -14.58
CA ILE A 399 13.75 9.93 -15.83
C ILE A 399 12.82 8.77 -16.18
N LYS A 400 12.64 7.81 -15.25
CA LYS A 400 11.73 6.66 -15.45
C LYS A 400 10.28 7.08 -15.80
N TYR A 401 9.78 8.17 -15.21
CA TYR A 401 8.48 8.73 -15.58
C TYR A 401 8.44 9.19 -17.04
N ARG A 402 9.46 9.94 -17.51
CA ARG A 402 9.55 10.43 -18.90
C ARG A 402 9.66 9.29 -19.90
N ASP A 403 10.47 8.27 -19.58
CA ASP A 403 10.67 7.10 -20.43
C ASP A 403 9.34 6.34 -20.60
N LEU A 404 8.61 6.10 -19.51
CA LEU A 404 7.27 5.50 -19.52
C LEU A 404 6.24 6.32 -20.33
N GLN A 405 6.24 7.66 -20.21
CA GLN A 405 5.35 8.51 -21.03
C GLN A 405 5.73 8.46 -22.52
N THR A 406 7.02 8.43 -22.85
CA THR A 406 7.52 8.34 -24.22
C THR A 406 7.19 6.99 -24.86
N ASN A 407 7.37 5.90 -24.11
CA ASN A 407 6.98 4.54 -24.54
C ASN A 407 5.46 4.45 -24.78
N LEU A 408 4.65 5.04 -23.88
CA LEU A 408 3.20 5.11 -24.05
C LEU A 408 2.80 5.90 -25.31
N ASP A 409 3.36 7.08 -25.52
CA ASP A 409 3.03 7.90 -26.70
C ASP A 409 3.47 7.21 -28.00
N ASN A 410 4.66 6.59 -28.04
CA ASN A 410 5.10 5.78 -29.18
C ASN A 410 4.16 4.60 -29.45
N CYS A 411 3.72 3.89 -28.41
CA CYS A 411 2.76 2.79 -28.51
C CYS A 411 1.41 3.28 -29.09
N VAL A 412 0.84 4.36 -28.54
CA VAL A 412 -0.42 4.96 -29.00
C VAL A 412 -0.32 5.44 -30.46
N GLN A 413 0.80 6.04 -30.86
CA GLN A 413 1.05 6.43 -32.26
C GLN A 413 1.09 5.20 -33.19
N SER A 414 1.81 4.13 -32.82
CA SER A 414 1.84 2.89 -33.60
C SER A 414 0.46 2.24 -33.74
N CYS A 415 -0.41 2.41 -32.74
CA CYS A 415 -1.77 1.87 -32.72
C CYS A 415 -2.79 2.72 -33.51
N LEU A 416 -2.43 3.90 -34.02
CA LEU A 416 -3.36 4.79 -34.73
C LEU A 416 -4.12 4.15 -35.91
N PRO A 417 -3.53 3.28 -36.76
CA PRO A 417 -4.25 2.64 -37.86
C PRO A 417 -5.43 1.75 -37.40
N LEU A 418 -5.36 1.20 -36.18
CA LEU A 418 -6.43 0.41 -35.56
C LEU A 418 -7.32 1.23 -34.62
N ALA A 419 -6.82 2.35 -34.07
CA ALA A 419 -7.61 3.26 -33.25
C ALA A 419 -8.47 4.24 -34.08
N LYS A 420 -8.05 4.57 -35.31
CA LYS A 420 -8.76 5.41 -36.29
C LYS A 420 -8.69 4.80 -37.71
N PRO A 421 -9.15 3.57 -37.93
CA PRO A 421 -9.10 2.92 -39.23
C PRO A 421 -9.91 3.69 -40.28
N SER A 422 -9.36 3.80 -41.49
CA SER A 422 -10.06 4.43 -42.63
C SER A 422 -10.97 3.44 -43.35
N ASP A 423 -10.50 2.20 -43.54
CA ASP A 423 -11.23 1.12 -44.21
C ASP A 423 -12.42 0.56 -43.40
N SER A 424 -13.45 0.09 -44.10
CA SER A 424 -14.68 -0.49 -43.57
C SER A 424 -14.48 -1.86 -42.91
N GLN A 425 -13.60 -2.73 -43.43
CA GLN A 425 -13.32 -4.02 -42.79
C GLN A 425 -12.43 -3.84 -41.56
N LEU A 426 -11.40 -3.00 -41.65
CA LEU A 426 -10.53 -2.68 -40.52
C LEU A 426 -11.31 -1.98 -39.38
N LYS A 427 -12.31 -1.13 -39.69
CA LYS A 427 -13.28 -0.59 -38.71
C LYS A 427 -14.03 -1.69 -37.95
N LYS A 428 -14.58 -2.69 -38.65
CA LYS A 428 -15.30 -3.81 -38.02
C LYS A 428 -14.37 -4.64 -37.14
N TYR A 429 -13.18 -4.96 -37.65
CA TYR A 429 -12.18 -5.75 -36.91
C TYR A 429 -11.70 -5.02 -35.65
N ALA A 430 -11.38 -3.73 -35.74
CA ALA A 430 -11.01 -2.91 -34.58
C ALA A 430 -12.16 -2.82 -33.55
N PHE A 431 -13.42 -2.71 -34.00
CA PHE A 431 -14.59 -2.73 -33.11
C PHE A 431 -14.77 -4.09 -32.42
N ASP A 432 -14.65 -5.21 -33.15
CA ASP A 432 -14.77 -6.55 -32.58
C ASP A 432 -13.60 -6.85 -31.59
N LEU A 433 -12.37 -6.40 -31.88
CA LEU A 433 -11.24 -6.42 -30.92
C LEU A 433 -11.50 -5.52 -29.69
N GLN A 434 -12.01 -4.31 -29.91
CA GLN A 434 -12.37 -3.40 -28.83
C GLN A 434 -13.43 -4.02 -27.92
N LYS A 435 -14.40 -4.76 -28.49
CA LYS A 435 -15.40 -5.51 -27.73
C LYS A 435 -14.78 -6.70 -27.00
N ALA A 436 -13.84 -7.42 -27.62
CA ALA A 436 -13.11 -8.54 -27.03
C ALA A 436 -12.32 -8.15 -25.77
N VAL A 437 -11.79 -6.92 -25.71
CA VAL A 437 -11.14 -6.37 -24.50
C VAL A 437 -12.17 -5.83 -23.49
N ASN A 438 -13.14 -5.02 -23.95
CA ASN A 438 -14.06 -4.32 -23.04
C ASN A 438 -15.07 -5.24 -22.34
N THR A 439 -15.64 -6.22 -23.04
CA THR A 439 -16.68 -7.09 -22.49
C THR A 439 -16.21 -7.91 -21.28
N PRO A 440 -15.07 -8.64 -21.30
CA PRO A 440 -14.60 -9.36 -20.13
C PRO A 440 -14.15 -8.43 -19.00
N LEU A 441 -13.55 -7.27 -19.31
CA LEU A 441 -13.07 -6.31 -18.31
C LEU A 441 -14.21 -5.58 -17.58
N ASN A 442 -15.25 -5.13 -18.30
CA ASN A 442 -16.45 -4.56 -17.68
C ASN A 442 -17.30 -5.61 -16.94
N ALA A 443 -17.07 -6.90 -17.20
CA ALA A 443 -17.70 -8.01 -16.49
C ALA A 443 -16.90 -8.51 -15.29
N ILE A 444 -15.87 -7.78 -14.81
CA ILE A 444 -15.15 -8.14 -13.58
C ILE A 444 -16.02 -7.79 -12.36
N SER A 445 -16.26 -8.77 -11.50
CA SER A 445 -17.00 -8.60 -10.25
C SER A 445 -16.54 -9.59 -9.18
N SER A 446 -16.75 -9.25 -7.91
CA SER A 446 -16.41 -10.05 -6.71
C SER A 446 -17.29 -11.29 -6.50
N HIS A 447 -18.02 -11.77 -7.53
CA HIS A 447 -19.00 -12.84 -7.41
C HIS A 447 -18.37 -14.21 -7.03
N SER A 448 -17.22 -14.56 -7.62
CA SER A 448 -16.42 -15.72 -7.24
C SER A 448 -14.99 -15.62 -7.77
N ALA A 449 -14.05 -16.36 -7.17
CA ALA A 449 -12.69 -16.48 -7.69
C ALA A 449 -12.67 -17.07 -9.12
N SER A 450 -13.46 -18.12 -9.37
CA SER A 450 -13.60 -18.73 -10.70
C SER A 450 -14.09 -17.74 -11.77
N HIS A 451 -14.94 -16.78 -11.39
CA HIS A 451 -15.43 -15.73 -12.29
C HIS A 451 -14.33 -14.74 -12.69
N VAL A 452 -13.46 -14.38 -11.74
CA VAL A 452 -12.27 -13.53 -11.95
C VAL A 452 -11.25 -14.27 -12.84
N THR A 453 -10.95 -15.53 -12.54
CA THR A 453 -10.05 -16.38 -13.32
C THR A 453 -10.53 -16.59 -14.76
N ASP A 454 -11.84 -16.71 -15.00
CA ASP A 454 -12.41 -16.76 -16.35
C ASP A 454 -12.14 -15.46 -17.14
N LYS A 455 -12.28 -14.27 -16.53
CA LYS A 455 -12.00 -12.99 -17.23
C LYS A 455 -10.51 -12.81 -17.51
N LEU A 456 -9.65 -13.12 -16.53
CA LEU A 456 -8.20 -13.16 -16.71
C LEU A 456 -7.82 -14.11 -17.86
N GLY A 457 -8.29 -15.35 -17.81
CA GLY A 457 -8.02 -16.37 -18.83
C GLY A 457 -8.55 -16.02 -20.22
N ARG A 458 -9.64 -15.24 -20.34
CA ARG A 458 -10.10 -14.71 -21.66
C ARG A 458 -9.19 -13.62 -22.19
N LEU A 459 -8.77 -12.69 -21.32
CA LEU A 459 -7.85 -11.60 -21.69
C LEU A 459 -6.48 -12.15 -22.09
N CYS A 460 -5.88 -13.05 -21.32
CA CYS A 460 -4.59 -13.64 -21.66
C CYS A 460 -4.64 -14.43 -22.98
N ARG A 461 -5.69 -15.21 -23.23
CA ARG A 461 -5.87 -15.91 -24.52
C ARG A 461 -5.97 -14.95 -25.70
N LEU A 462 -6.68 -13.82 -25.57
CA LEU A 462 -6.74 -12.80 -26.63
C LEU A 462 -5.36 -12.19 -26.92
N LEU A 463 -4.58 -11.89 -25.88
CA LEU A 463 -3.24 -11.31 -25.99
C LEU A 463 -2.17 -12.30 -26.48
N GLN A 464 -2.32 -13.60 -26.18
CA GLN A 464 -1.60 -14.71 -26.81
C GLN A 464 -2.05 -14.95 -28.28
N GLY A 465 -2.99 -14.18 -28.81
CA GLY A 465 -3.48 -14.29 -30.19
C GLY A 465 -4.50 -15.41 -30.43
N GLN A 466 -4.90 -16.16 -29.40
CA GLN A 466 -5.89 -17.24 -29.54
C GLN A 466 -7.28 -16.67 -29.90
N GLN A 467 -8.17 -17.54 -30.39
CA GLN A 467 -9.57 -17.16 -30.64
C GLN A 467 -10.34 -17.03 -29.32
N VAL A 468 -11.04 -15.91 -29.14
CA VAL A 468 -11.94 -15.64 -28.01
C VAL A 468 -13.33 -15.31 -28.53
N GLU A 469 -14.36 -15.75 -27.83
CA GLU A 469 -15.76 -15.61 -28.22
C GLU A 469 -16.40 -14.35 -27.61
N VAL A 470 -17.05 -13.54 -28.46
CA VAL A 470 -17.45 -12.16 -28.16
C VAL A 470 -18.79 -11.84 -28.84
N SER A 471 -19.91 -12.13 -28.16
CA SER A 471 -21.27 -12.11 -28.75
C SER A 471 -21.33 -12.92 -30.04
N ASP A 472 -21.25 -14.24 -29.88
CA ASP A 472 -21.57 -15.24 -30.92
C ASP A 472 -20.63 -15.20 -32.16
N LYS A 473 -19.54 -14.43 -32.06
CA LYS A 473 -18.41 -14.37 -32.99
C LYS A 473 -17.13 -14.83 -32.31
N ARG A 474 -16.24 -15.49 -33.06
CA ARG A 474 -14.84 -15.73 -32.65
C ARG A 474 -13.92 -14.65 -33.22
N VAL A 475 -13.12 -14.04 -32.36
CA VAL A 475 -12.18 -12.97 -32.70
C VAL A 475 -10.76 -13.41 -32.28
N SER A 476 -9.76 -13.12 -33.11
CA SER A 476 -8.34 -13.31 -32.78
C SER A 476 -7.56 -12.03 -33.10
N ALA A 477 -6.57 -11.72 -32.25
CA ALA A 477 -5.65 -10.59 -32.44
C ALA A 477 -4.51 -10.87 -33.44
N THR A 478 -4.45 -12.05 -34.08
CA THR A 478 -3.39 -12.40 -35.05
C THR A 478 -3.65 -11.88 -36.47
N SER A 479 -4.89 -11.52 -36.81
CA SER A 479 -5.28 -11.14 -38.18
C SER A 479 -4.66 -9.83 -38.69
N HIS A 480 -3.92 -9.09 -37.86
CA HIS A 480 -3.19 -7.89 -38.23
C HIS A 480 -1.99 -7.71 -37.29
N PRO A 481 -0.77 -7.39 -37.78
CA PRO A 481 0.45 -7.39 -36.95
C PRO A 481 0.39 -6.46 -35.74
N LEU A 482 -0.27 -5.31 -35.87
CA LEU A 482 -0.42 -4.33 -34.78
C LEU A 482 -1.60 -4.61 -33.83
N ALA A 483 -2.43 -5.65 -34.06
CA ALA A 483 -3.64 -5.88 -33.29
C ALA A 483 -3.38 -6.35 -31.85
N ILE A 484 -2.35 -7.16 -31.61
CA ILE A 484 -1.94 -7.53 -30.24
C ILE A 484 -1.52 -6.28 -29.45
N VAL A 485 -0.68 -5.42 -30.05
CA VAL A 485 -0.20 -4.16 -29.42
C VAL A 485 -1.38 -3.23 -29.12
N TYR A 486 -2.31 -3.07 -30.06
CA TYR A 486 -3.55 -2.32 -29.87
C TYR A 486 -4.41 -2.88 -28.73
N CYS A 487 -4.55 -4.21 -28.61
CA CYS A 487 -5.26 -4.83 -27.49
C CYS A 487 -4.57 -4.61 -26.15
N LYS A 488 -3.22 -4.63 -26.11
CA LYS A 488 -2.43 -4.34 -24.89
C LYS A 488 -2.60 -2.89 -24.42
N GLU A 489 -2.45 -1.92 -25.32
CA GLU A 489 -2.67 -0.50 -25.01
C GLU A 489 -4.13 -0.24 -24.58
N LEU A 490 -5.11 -0.79 -25.32
CA LEU A 490 -6.52 -0.61 -24.99
C LEU A 490 -6.86 -1.20 -23.62
N LEU A 491 -6.29 -2.35 -23.27
CA LEU A 491 -6.48 -3.01 -21.98
C LEU A 491 -5.89 -2.19 -20.82
N ALA A 492 -4.64 -1.74 -20.95
CA ALA A 492 -3.98 -0.87 -19.98
C ALA A 492 -4.76 0.44 -19.76
N ARG A 493 -5.15 1.11 -20.86
CA ARG A 493 -6.00 2.31 -20.87
C ARG A 493 -7.36 2.07 -20.20
N LYS A 494 -7.89 0.84 -20.28
CA LYS A 494 -9.19 0.45 -19.69
C LYS A 494 -9.13 0.11 -18.21
N PHE A 495 -8.07 -0.52 -17.73
CA PHE A 495 -7.85 -0.67 -16.28
C PHE A 495 -7.73 0.69 -15.59
N MET A 496 -7.01 1.66 -16.19
CA MET A 496 -6.98 3.03 -15.66
C MET A 496 -8.37 3.68 -15.61
N LYS A 497 -9.18 3.54 -16.67
CA LYS A 497 -10.57 4.03 -16.68
C LYS A 497 -11.46 3.38 -15.62
N GLN A 498 -11.31 2.08 -15.37
CA GLN A 498 -12.02 1.40 -14.27
C GLN A 498 -11.66 2.00 -12.90
N GLY A 499 -10.41 2.45 -12.72
CA GLY A 499 -10.00 3.27 -11.57
C GLY A 499 -10.80 4.55 -11.39
N VAL A 500 -10.95 5.33 -12.48
CA VAL A 500 -11.61 6.65 -12.48
C VAL A 500 -13.14 6.55 -12.44
N GLU A 501 -13.73 5.52 -13.02
CA GLU A 501 -15.18 5.40 -13.25
C GLU A 501 -15.86 4.49 -12.20
N GLN A 502 -15.42 3.23 -12.09
CA GLN A 502 -16.09 2.22 -11.26
C GLN A 502 -15.51 2.13 -9.84
N ILE A 503 -14.19 2.17 -9.69
CA ILE A 503 -13.53 2.06 -8.38
C ILE A 503 -13.74 3.34 -7.55
N ALA A 504 -13.79 4.50 -8.20
CA ALA A 504 -14.12 5.77 -7.55
C ALA A 504 -15.54 5.83 -6.96
N SER A 505 -16.48 5.05 -7.49
CA SER A 505 -17.88 4.95 -7.03
C SER A 505 -18.18 3.70 -6.21
N ASN A 506 -17.37 2.65 -6.34
CA ASN A 506 -17.46 1.40 -5.57
C ASN A 506 -16.06 0.85 -5.28
N HIS A 507 -15.50 1.21 -4.12
CA HIS A 507 -14.13 0.87 -3.73
C HIS A 507 -13.90 -0.65 -3.60
N GLU A 508 -14.90 -1.44 -3.22
CA GLU A 508 -14.81 -2.91 -3.15
C GLU A 508 -14.52 -3.56 -4.51
N SER A 509 -14.84 -2.88 -5.61
CA SER A 509 -14.48 -3.35 -6.96
C SER A 509 -12.99 -3.26 -7.28
N ALA A 510 -12.19 -2.54 -6.46
CA ALA A 510 -10.75 -2.41 -6.65
C ALA A 510 -10.04 -3.78 -6.63
N PHE A 511 -10.35 -4.63 -5.64
CA PHE A 511 -9.66 -5.90 -5.44
C PHE A 511 -9.79 -6.88 -6.62
N PRO A 512 -11.00 -7.23 -7.12
CA PRO A 512 -11.12 -8.13 -8.27
C PRO A 512 -10.55 -7.52 -9.57
N ILE A 513 -10.62 -6.19 -9.75
CA ILE A 513 -10.04 -5.52 -10.93
C ILE A 513 -8.51 -5.53 -10.86
N ALA A 514 -7.92 -5.23 -9.70
CA ALA A 514 -6.49 -5.29 -9.46
C ALA A 514 -5.95 -6.73 -9.61
N ALA A 515 -6.68 -7.75 -9.15
CA ALA A 515 -6.29 -9.15 -9.32
C ALA A 515 -6.15 -9.54 -10.81
N VAL A 516 -7.08 -9.11 -11.67
CA VAL A 516 -6.95 -9.33 -13.12
C VAL A 516 -5.82 -8.48 -13.71
N ALA A 517 -5.68 -7.22 -13.30
CA ALA A 517 -4.61 -6.34 -13.80
C ALA A 517 -3.20 -6.88 -13.48
N VAL A 518 -2.98 -7.37 -12.25
CA VAL A 518 -1.72 -8.00 -11.83
C VAL A 518 -1.50 -9.34 -12.53
N GLY A 519 -2.54 -10.17 -12.69
CA GLY A 519 -2.44 -11.41 -13.46
C GLY A 519 -2.05 -11.18 -14.93
N VAL A 520 -2.60 -10.14 -15.56
CA VAL A 520 -2.22 -9.71 -16.92
C VAL A 520 -0.80 -9.13 -16.94
N TRP A 521 -0.37 -8.37 -15.92
CA TRP A 521 0.99 -7.84 -15.83
C TRP A 521 2.03 -8.98 -15.78
N ILE A 522 1.81 -10.00 -14.94
CA ILE A 522 2.74 -11.12 -14.77
C ILE A 522 2.94 -11.88 -16.09
N GLU A 523 1.87 -12.10 -16.86
CA GLU A 523 1.91 -12.75 -18.18
C GLU A 523 2.46 -11.81 -19.28
N PHE A 524 2.21 -10.50 -19.19
CA PHE A 524 2.60 -9.50 -20.18
C PHE A 524 3.17 -8.23 -19.51
N PRO A 525 4.48 -8.20 -19.18
CA PRO A 525 5.10 -7.06 -18.49
C PRO A 525 4.97 -5.72 -19.22
N ASP A 526 4.87 -5.73 -20.56
CA ASP A 526 4.64 -4.55 -21.40
C ASP A 526 3.23 -3.95 -21.22
N VAL A 527 2.21 -4.76 -20.90
CA VAL A 527 0.90 -4.24 -20.45
C VAL A 527 1.05 -3.53 -19.10
N GLY A 528 1.93 -4.04 -18.23
CA GLY A 528 2.27 -3.43 -16.95
C GLY A 528 2.92 -2.05 -17.07
N GLU A 529 3.91 -1.91 -17.97
CA GLU A 529 4.52 -0.61 -18.27
C GLU A 529 3.50 0.40 -18.84
N LEU A 530 2.68 -0.02 -19.80
CA LEU A 530 1.60 0.82 -20.36
C LEU A 530 0.57 1.22 -19.29
N LEU A 531 0.21 0.29 -18.40
CA LEU A 531 -0.73 0.53 -17.30
C LEU A 531 -0.16 1.55 -16.31
N MET A 532 1.10 1.39 -15.91
CA MET A 532 1.77 2.33 -15.02
C MET A 532 1.94 3.70 -15.68
N ALA A 533 2.28 3.76 -16.97
CA ALA A 533 2.31 5.01 -17.73
C ALA A 533 0.93 5.70 -17.77
N HIS A 534 -0.17 4.96 -17.93
CA HIS A 534 -1.52 5.51 -17.84
C HIS A 534 -1.87 6.00 -16.43
N PHE A 535 -1.55 5.25 -15.37
CA PHE A 535 -1.77 5.70 -13.99
C PHE A 535 -0.96 6.97 -13.68
N HIS A 536 0.32 7.01 -14.04
CA HIS A 536 1.20 8.18 -13.91
C HIS A 536 0.67 9.42 -14.64
N ARG A 537 -0.02 9.23 -15.78
CA ARG A 537 -0.60 10.33 -16.59
C ARG A 537 -1.95 10.82 -16.06
N ALA A 538 -2.74 9.92 -15.46
CA ALA A 538 -4.02 10.25 -14.85
C ALA A 538 -3.87 10.82 -13.42
N CYS A 539 -2.85 10.37 -12.68
CA CYS A 539 -2.58 10.74 -11.30
C CYS A 539 -1.07 10.92 -11.07
N PRO A 540 -0.51 12.14 -11.22
CA PRO A 540 0.92 12.40 -10.96
C PRO A 540 1.35 12.12 -9.51
N TYR A 541 0.40 12.15 -8.57
CA TYR A 541 0.65 12.02 -7.14
C TYR A 541 1.20 10.65 -6.70
N ILE A 542 1.07 9.60 -7.51
CA ILE A 542 1.68 8.29 -7.24
C ILE A 542 3.15 8.18 -7.70
N VAL A 543 3.70 9.22 -8.34
CA VAL A 543 5.08 9.27 -8.87
C VAL A 543 6.05 10.02 -7.92
N PRO A 544 5.65 10.27 -6.66
CA PRO A 544 6.12 11.41 -5.87
C PRO A 544 6.41 12.72 -6.64
N PHE A 545 5.64 13.01 -7.69
CA PHE A 545 5.82 14.19 -8.53
C PHE A 545 4.64 15.17 -8.37
N TYR A 546 4.94 16.36 -7.86
CA TYR A 546 4.00 17.49 -7.81
C TYR A 546 4.33 18.46 -8.94
N PRO A 547 3.53 18.54 -10.02
CA PRO A 547 3.80 19.45 -11.12
C PRO A 547 3.62 20.92 -10.65
N PRO A 548 4.66 21.77 -10.73
CA PRO A 548 4.49 23.18 -10.40
C PRO A 548 3.54 23.85 -11.41
N GLY A 549 2.41 24.39 -10.92
CA GLY A 549 1.47 25.16 -11.73
C GLY A 549 0.13 24.49 -12.10
N TRP A 550 -0.24 23.34 -11.50
CA TRP A 550 -1.59 22.75 -11.73
C TRP A 550 -2.73 23.67 -11.24
N THR A 551 -2.44 24.60 -10.32
CA THR A 551 -3.37 25.57 -9.73
C THR A 551 -3.31 26.95 -10.40
N ALA A 552 -3.54 27.04 -11.72
CA ALA A 552 -3.62 28.34 -12.42
C ALA A 552 -4.45 28.36 -13.73
N SER A 553 -4.36 27.32 -14.56
CA SER A 553 -4.50 27.49 -16.02
C SER A 553 -5.80 26.98 -16.66
N ARG A 554 -6.82 26.55 -15.89
CA ARG A 554 -8.10 26.04 -16.45
C ARG A 554 -9.42 26.59 -15.89
N THR A 555 -9.41 27.47 -14.89
CA THR A 555 -10.63 28.14 -14.40
C THR A 555 -10.85 29.50 -15.05
N ARG A 556 -11.02 29.51 -16.39
CA ARG A 556 -11.52 30.68 -17.14
C ARG A 556 -12.75 30.28 -17.96
N THR A 557 -13.77 29.78 -17.28
CA THR A 557 -15.11 29.56 -17.86
C THR A 557 -15.70 30.88 -18.31
N SER A 558 -16.01 31.00 -19.59
CA SER A 558 -16.62 32.20 -20.17
C SER A 558 -18.05 32.39 -19.67
N THR A 559 -18.25 33.32 -18.75
CA THR A 559 -19.58 33.83 -18.39
C THR A 559 -20.12 34.67 -19.53
N SER A 560 -20.84 34.03 -20.47
CA SER A 560 -21.77 34.76 -21.32
C SER A 560 -22.89 35.35 -20.45
N PRO A 561 -23.34 36.59 -20.68
CA PRO A 561 -24.57 37.09 -20.07
C PRO A 561 -25.75 36.16 -20.38
N ARG A 562 -26.69 36.07 -19.45
CA ARG A 562 -28.02 35.48 -19.71
C ARG A 562 -29.00 36.61 -19.97
N ASP A 563 -29.52 36.70 -21.19
CA ASP A 563 -30.67 37.55 -21.46
C ASP A 563 -31.91 37.04 -20.71
N THR A 564 -32.64 37.94 -20.07
CA THR A 564 -33.89 37.63 -19.36
C THR A 564 -35.10 37.89 -20.27
N PRO A 565 -35.90 36.88 -20.62
CA PRO A 565 -37.14 37.10 -21.37
C PRO A 565 -38.21 37.70 -20.45
N THR A 566 -38.49 39.00 -20.61
CA THR A 566 -39.54 39.69 -19.88
C THR A 566 -40.93 39.25 -20.38
N ARG A 567 -41.81 38.86 -19.45
CA ARG A 567 -43.19 38.46 -19.73
C ARG A 567 -44.03 39.63 -20.26
N ARG A 568 -44.61 39.50 -21.46
CA ARG A 568 -45.77 40.31 -21.92
C ARG A 568 -46.79 39.48 -22.70
N GLU A 569 -48.02 39.53 -22.21
CA GLU A 569 -49.27 39.68 -22.97
C GLU A 569 -49.37 38.99 -24.35
N ARG A 570 -50.04 37.84 -24.42
CA ARG A 570 -51.51 37.77 -24.44
C ARG A 570 -52.00 36.42 -23.91
#